data_AF-A0A4Y2IV45-F1
#
_entry.id   AF-A0A4Y2IV45-F1
#
_cell.length_a   1.000
_cell.length_b   1.000
_cell.length_c   1.000
_cell.angle_alpha   90.00
_cell.angle_beta   90.00
_cell.angle_gamma   90.00
#
_symmetry.space_group_name_H-M   'P 1'
#
loop_
_entity.id
_entity.type
_entity.pdbx_description
1 polymer ?
#
loop_
_entity_poly.entity_id
_entity_poly.type
_entity_poly.pdbx_seq_one_letter_code
_entity_poly.pdbx_strand_id
1 'polypeptide(L)'
;MDSSKSAQRAVIQFLRAEGKHASQMYRRMKEVYGEQRLARFTIFQWYHRYQAGRANIKDLPRPGLAHVVTNSATISTVDELAQQRNCASHNPQKAWLWQSLCTVGAHASFRESENG
;
A
#
# COMPACT_ATOMS: atom_id res chain seq x y z
N MET A 1 2.32 26.95 27.31
CA MET A 1 1.15 26.58 26.50
C MET A 1 1.01 25.06 26.52
N ASP A 2 -0.21 24.50 26.55
CA ASP A 2 -0.36 23.05 26.42
C ASP A 2 0.12 22.61 25.03
N SER A 3 1.20 21.81 25.00
CA SER A 3 1.83 21.30 23.77
C SER A 3 1.12 20.08 23.20
N SER A 4 0.03 19.61 23.81
CA SER A 4 -0.73 18.46 23.31
C SER A 4 -1.18 18.66 21.86
N LYS A 5 -1.24 17.55 21.09
CA LYS A 5 -1.66 17.59 19.68
C LYS A 5 -3.07 18.17 19.52
N SER A 6 -3.95 17.88 20.48
CA SER A 6 -5.32 18.38 20.54
C SER A 6 -5.37 19.89 20.72
N ALA A 7 -4.59 20.44 21.66
CA ALA A 7 -4.48 21.88 21.88
C ALA A 7 -3.94 22.59 20.64
N GLN A 8 -2.90 22.04 20.02
CA GLN A 8 -2.35 22.58 18.78
C GLN A 8 -3.38 22.61 17.63
N ARG A 9 -4.22 21.56 17.49
CA ARG A 9 -5.31 21.53 16.51
C ARG A 9 -6.42 22.55 16.80
N ALA A 10 -6.70 22.84 18.07
CA ALA A 10 -7.64 23.89 18.45
C ALA A 10 -7.09 25.28 18.07
N VAL A 11 -5.79 25.52 18.28
CA VAL A 11 -5.14 26.77 17.84
C VAL A 11 -5.18 26.93 16.32
N ILE A 12 -4.97 25.85 15.55
CA ILE A 12 -5.14 25.87 14.09
C ILE A 12 -6.57 26.27 13.69
N GLN A 13 -7.58 25.75 14.38
CA GLN A 13 -8.99 26.08 14.13
C GLN A 13 -9.29 27.55 14.44
N PHE A 14 -8.76 28.07 15.55
CA PHE A 14 -8.87 29.47 15.93
C PHE A 14 -8.22 30.41 14.90
N LEU A 15 -6.97 30.14 14.49
CA LEU A 15 -6.26 30.97 13.51
C LEU A 15 -6.94 30.97 12.13
N ARG A 16 -7.60 29.87 11.76
CA ARG A 16 -8.45 29.81 10.56
C ARG A 16 -9.69 30.70 10.70
N ALA A 17 -10.36 30.68 11.86
CA ALA A 17 -11.51 31.55 12.12
C ALA A 17 -11.13 33.04 12.09
N GLU A 18 -9.92 33.37 12.50
CA GLU A 18 -9.32 34.73 12.38
C GLU A 18 -8.99 35.12 10.92
N GLY A 19 -9.22 34.22 9.94
CA GLY A 19 -8.98 34.49 8.52
C GLY A 19 -7.51 34.46 8.09
N LYS A 20 -6.61 33.90 8.90
CA LYS A 20 -5.18 33.82 8.55
C LYS A 20 -4.95 32.83 7.41
N HIS A 21 -4.10 33.21 6.47
CA HIS A 21 -3.62 32.31 5.42
C HIS A 21 -2.70 31.23 6.03
N ALA A 22 -2.65 30.05 5.42
CA ALA A 22 -1.93 28.90 5.96
C ALA A 22 -0.42 29.14 6.19
N SER A 23 0.21 29.99 5.38
CA SER A 23 1.60 30.44 5.57
C SER A 23 1.79 31.28 6.84
N GLN A 24 0.83 32.16 7.16
CA GLN A 24 0.85 33.00 8.35
C GLN A 24 0.54 32.18 9.60
N MET A 25 -0.38 31.22 9.50
CA MET A 25 -0.68 30.27 10.56
C MET A 25 0.55 29.42 10.94
N TYR A 26 1.35 28.98 9.97
CA TYR A 26 2.59 28.24 10.25
C TYR A 26 3.63 29.06 11.01
N ARG A 27 3.74 30.37 10.72
CA ARG A 27 4.64 31.29 11.47
C ARG A 27 4.16 31.44 12.92
N ARG A 28 2.87 31.69 13.13
CA ARG A 28 2.25 31.76 14.46
C ARG A 28 2.41 30.46 15.27
N MET A 29 2.22 29.31 14.62
CA MET A 29 2.47 28.01 15.24
C MET A 29 3.94 27.82 15.66
N LYS A 30 4.88 28.35 14.88
CA LYS A 30 6.31 28.35 15.24
C LYS A 30 6.59 29.23 16.45
N GLU A 31 5.98 30.41 16.53
CA GLU A 31 6.15 31.35 17.63
C GLU A 31 5.61 30.80 18.96
N VAL A 32 4.45 30.13 18.93
CA VAL A 32 3.79 29.62 20.14
C VAL A 32 4.39 28.30 20.64
N TYR A 33 4.69 27.37 19.72
CA TYR A 33 5.09 26.00 20.08
C TYR A 33 6.56 25.68 19.79
N GLY A 34 7.28 26.54 19.07
CA GLY A 34 8.69 26.31 18.74
C GLY A 34 8.91 24.98 18.02
N GLU A 35 9.81 24.17 18.59
CA GLU A 35 10.14 22.82 18.10
C GLU A 35 9.07 21.77 18.43
N GLN A 36 8.23 22.01 19.44
CA GLN A 36 7.14 21.10 19.84
C GLN A 36 5.92 21.18 18.93
N ARG A 37 5.97 22.02 17.89
CA ARG A 37 4.87 22.20 16.94
C ARG A 37 4.63 20.93 16.11
N LEU A 38 3.40 20.79 15.64
CA LEU A 38 3.06 19.83 14.59
C LEU A 38 3.87 20.08 13.31
N ALA A 39 4.21 18.99 12.62
CA ALA A 39 4.86 19.07 11.33
C ALA A 39 4.09 19.97 10.36
N ARG A 40 4.81 20.70 9.51
CA ARG A 40 4.23 21.65 8.54
C ARG A 40 3.10 20.98 7.74
N PHE A 41 3.36 19.82 7.17
CA PHE A 41 2.36 19.05 6.41
C PHE A 41 1.07 18.79 7.20
N THR A 42 1.18 18.37 8.46
CA THR A 42 0.02 18.14 9.34
C THR A 42 -0.78 19.41 9.56
N ILE A 43 -0.11 20.55 9.78
CA ILE A 43 -0.77 21.85 9.96
C ILE A 43 -1.60 22.23 8.72
N PHE A 44 -1.02 22.09 7.52
CA PHE A 44 -1.73 22.37 6.26
C PHE A 44 -2.90 21.40 6.03
N GLN A 45 -2.74 20.12 6.37
CA GLN A 45 -3.82 19.14 6.26
C GLN A 45 -5.02 19.53 7.13
N TRP A 46 -4.78 19.96 8.38
CA TRP A 46 -5.85 20.42 9.27
C TRP A 46 -6.49 21.72 8.81
N TYR A 47 -5.71 22.67 8.28
CA TYR A 47 -6.24 23.89 7.66
C TYR A 47 -7.27 23.57 6.58
N HIS A 48 -6.93 22.70 5.62
CA HIS A 48 -7.86 22.32 4.55
C HIS A 48 -9.09 21.56 5.07
N ARG A 49 -8.93 20.69 6.07
CA ARG A 49 -10.07 19.99 6.70
C ARG A 49 -11.06 20.96 7.32
N TYR A 50 -10.56 21.97 8.03
CA TYR A 50 -11.40 23.02 8.63
C TYR A 50 -11.95 24.01 7.58
N GLN A 51 -11.25 24.18 6.46
CA GLN A 51 -11.77 24.92 5.31
C GLN A 51 -12.99 24.21 4.71
N ALA A 52 -12.95 22.88 4.61
CA ALA A 52 -14.05 22.04 4.16
C ALA A 52 -15.21 21.87 5.18
N GLY A 53 -15.29 22.74 6.21
CA GLY A 53 -16.41 22.76 7.16
C GLY A 53 -16.36 21.72 8.29
N ARG A 54 -15.28 20.94 8.42
CA ARG A 54 -15.13 20.08 9.60
C ARG A 54 -14.82 20.93 10.83
N ALA A 55 -15.48 20.65 11.96
CA ALA A 55 -15.23 21.32 13.24
C ALA A 55 -14.71 20.37 14.34
N ASN A 56 -14.59 19.07 14.05
CA ASN A 56 -14.15 18.09 15.04
C ASN A 56 -12.63 18.16 15.26
N ILE A 57 -12.23 18.42 16.51
CA ILE A 57 -10.84 18.49 16.97
C ILE A 57 -10.26 17.08 17.21
N LYS A 58 -11.13 16.11 17.51
CA LYS A 58 -10.74 14.70 17.74
C LYS A 58 -10.50 13.99 16.41
N ASP A 59 -9.56 13.05 16.43
CA ASP A 59 -9.38 12.13 15.31
C ASP A 59 -10.65 11.27 15.20
N LEU A 60 -11.19 11.17 13.98
CA LEU A 60 -12.24 10.20 13.70
C LEU A 60 -11.66 8.79 13.77
N PRO A 61 -12.47 7.78 14.12
CA PRO A 61 -12.06 6.40 13.98
C PRO A 61 -11.56 6.20 12.53
N ARG A 62 -10.36 5.65 12.41
CA ARG A 62 -9.83 5.27 11.10
C ARG A 62 -10.83 4.29 10.50
N PRO A 63 -11.24 4.45 9.23
CA PRO A 63 -11.96 3.38 8.54
C PRO A 63 -11.14 2.11 8.74
N GLY A 64 -11.70 1.13 9.44
CA GLY A 64 -11.07 -0.17 9.59
C GLY A 64 -10.86 -0.75 8.20
N LEU A 65 -9.77 -1.49 8.01
CA LEU A 65 -9.65 -2.32 6.81
C LEU A 65 -10.86 -3.27 6.86
N ALA A 66 -11.72 -3.25 5.84
CA ALA A 66 -12.82 -4.17 5.76
C ALA A 66 -12.25 -5.59 5.88
N HIS A 67 -12.77 -6.37 6.82
CA HIS A 67 -12.39 -7.77 6.94
C HIS A 67 -12.87 -8.45 5.66
N VAL A 68 -11.96 -8.66 4.71
CA VAL A 68 -12.26 -9.49 3.54
C VAL A 68 -12.59 -10.87 4.12
N VAL A 69 -13.86 -11.25 4.02
CA VAL A 69 -14.27 -12.62 4.32
C VAL A 69 -13.73 -13.46 3.19
N THR A 70 -12.58 -14.05 3.47
CA THR A 70 -11.87 -14.98 2.62
C THR A 70 -12.68 -16.28 2.55
N ASN A 71 -13.73 -16.31 1.73
CA ASN A 71 -14.47 -17.53 1.44
C ASN A 71 -13.54 -18.43 0.61
N SER A 72 -13.17 -19.60 1.15
CA SER A 72 -12.26 -20.54 0.50
C SER A 72 -12.76 -20.98 -0.88
N ALA A 73 -14.09 -21.01 -1.06
CA ALA A 73 -14.71 -21.27 -2.36
C ALA A 73 -14.30 -20.22 -3.41
N THR A 74 -14.30 -18.94 -3.05
CA THR A 74 -13.92 -17.85 -3.97
C THR A 74 -12.43 -17.88 -4.29
N ILE A 75 -11.56 -18.23 -3.33
CA ILE A 75 -10.13 -18.43 -3.63
C ILE A 75 -9.93 -19.61 -4.58
N SER A 76 -10.59 -20.76 -4.32
CA SER A 76 -10.48 -21.95 -5.19
C SER A 76 -10.87 -21.63 -6.62
N THR A 77 -11.98 -20.91 -6.82
CA THR A 77 -12.41 -20.54 -8.18
C THR A 77 -11.42 -19.64 -8.90
N VAL A 78 -10.73 -18.74 -8.19
CA VAL A 78 -9.72 -17.86 -8.78
C VAL A 78 -8.43 -18.64 -9.10
N ASP A 79 -8.05 -19.58 -8.24
CA ASP A 79 -6.87 -20.43 -8.42
C ASP A 79 -7.05 -21.39 -9.61
N GLU A 80 -8.23 -22.02 -9.73
CA GLU A 80 -8.60 -22.86 -10.86
C GLU A 80 -8.55 -22.09 -12.19
N LEU A 81 -9.07 -20.86 -12.22
CA LEU A 81 -9.00 -19.99 -13.41
C LEU A 81 -7.57 -19.60 -13.76
N ALA A 82 -6.72 -19.35 -12.77
CA ALA A 82 -5.30 -19.05 -12.99
C ALA A 82 -4.55 -20.26 -13.55
N GLN A 83 -4.82 -21.46 -13.01
CA GLN A 83 -4.24 -22.71 -13.49
C GLN A 83 -4.69 -23.02 -14.93
N GLN A 84 -5.98 -22.83 -15.24
CA GLN A 84 -6.52 -23.03 -16.58
C GLN A 84 -5.86 -22.11 -17.61
N ARG A 85 -5.65 -20.84 -17.28
CA ARG A 85 -4.97 -19.86 -18.17
C ARG A 85 -3.51 -20.25 -18.42
N ASN A 86 -2.82 -20.76 -17.41
CA ASN A 86 -1.42 -21.16 -17.52
C ASN A 86 -1.25 -22.49 -18.27
N CYS A 87 -2.21 -23.42 -18.18
CA CYS A 87 -2.22 -24.65 -18.99
C CYS A 87 -2.53 -24.36 -20.46
N ALA A 88 -3.38 -23.37 -20.76
CA ALA A 88 -3.70 -22.98 -22.14
C ALA A 88 -2.51 -22.34 -22.89
N SER A 89 -1.52 -21.78 -22.18
CA SER A 89 -0.30 -21.25 -22.80
C SER A 89 0.79 -22.31 -23.01
N HIS A 90 0.67 -23.47 -22.35
CA HIS A 90 1.56 -24.60 -22.57
C HIS A 90 1.08 -25.41 -23.77
N ASN A 91 1.64 -25.13 -24.95
CA ASN A 91 1.30 -25.88 -26.16
C ASN A 91 1.75 -27.36 -26.01
N PRO A 92 0.81 -28.32 -25.95
CA PRO A 92 1.13 -29.73 -25.70
C PRO A 92 1.99 -30.34 -26.83
N GLN A 93 1.93 -29.81 -28.05
CA GLN A 93 2.80 -30.25 -29.15
C GLN A 93 4.26 -29.87 -28.90
N LYS A 94 4.52 -28.70 -28.29
CA LYS A 94 5.88 -28.27 -27.94
C LYS A 94 6.41 -29.04 -26.73
N ALA A 95 5.54 -29.45 -25.81
CA ALA A 95 5.91 -30.31 -24.69
C ALA A 95 6.43 -31.68 -25.17
N TRP A 96 5.74 -32.30 -26.13
CA TRP A 96 6.17 -33.55 -26.76
C TRP A 96 7.52 -33.42 -27.48
N LEU A 97 7.74 -32.31 -28.19
CA LEU A 97 9.02 -32.05 -28.86
C LEU A 97 10.17 -31.91 -27.85
N TRP A 98 9.95 -31.19 -26.74
CA TRP A 98 10.95 -31.09 -25.66
C TRP A 98 11.23 -32.44 -25.00
N GLN A 99 10.19 -33.24 -24.71
CA GLN A 99 10.34 -34.56 -24.11
C GLN A 99 11.14 -35.50 -25.04
N SER A 100 10.86 -35.49 -26.34
CA SER A 100 11.57 -36.29 -27.34
C SER A 100 13.03 -35.85 -27.51
N LEU A 101 13.32 -34.55 -27.48
CA LEU A 101 14.68 -34.01 -27.50
C LEU A 101 15.48 -34.45 -26.26
N CYS A 102 14.84 -34.51 -25.09
CA CYS A 102 15.47 -35.01 -23.87
C CYS A 102 15.71 -36.54 -23.89
N THR A 103 14.87 -37.34 -24.57
CA THR A 103 15.06 -38.79 -24.67
C THR A 103 16.23 -39.19 -25.58
N VAL A 104 16.47 -38.44 -26.68
CA VAL A 104 17.60 -38.72 -27.59
C VAL A 104 18.96 -38.41 -26.94
N GLY A 105 19.01 -37.49 -25.96
CA GLY A 105 20.22 -37.20 -25.19
C GLY A 105 20.62 -38.25 -24.15
N ALA A 106 19.72 -39.18 -23.78
CA ALA A 106 19.97 -40.17 -22.74
C ALA A 106 20.63 -41.47 -23.25
N HIS A 107 20.65 -41.69 -24.57
CA HIS A 107 21.21 -42.93 -25.17
C HIS A 107 22.70 -42.82 -25.57
N ALA A 108 23.30 -41.64 -25.46
CA ALA A 108 24.69 -41.40 -25.87
C ALA A 108 25.73 -41.56 -24.73
N SER A 109 25.31 -41.78 -23.47
CA SER A 109 26.23 -41.93 -22.33
C SER A 109 26.51 -43.38 -21.91
N PHE A 110 25.97 -44.39 -22.59
CA PHE A 110 26.19 -45.81 -22.25
C PHE A 110 27.09 -46.55 -23.25
N ARG A 111 28.03 -45.87 -23.92
CA ARG A 111 29.06 -46.57 -24.70
C ARG A 111 30.43 -45.90 -24.67
N GLU A 112 30.86 -45.48 -23.49
CA GLU A 112 32.29 -45.30 -23.17
C GLU A 112 32.57 -45.95 -21.81
N SER A 113 32.45 -47.28 -21.72
CA SER A 113 32.99 -48.02 -20.58
C SER A 113 33.24 -49.50 -20.90
N GLU A 114 33.63 -49.85 -22.12
CA GLU A 114 34.26 -51.14 -22.42
C GLU A 114 35.21 -50.91 -23.59
N ASN A 115 36.48 -50.66 -23.28
CA ASN A 115 37.68 -50.93 -24.09
C ASN A 115 38.87 -50.48 -23.23
N GLY A 116 39.44 -51.44 -22.50
CA GLY A 116 40.72 -51.29 -21.81
C GLY A 116 41.90 -51.40 -22.75
#